data_AF-C3Y9J1-F1
#
_entry.id   AF-C3Y9J1-F1
#
_cell.length_a   1.000
_cell.length_b   1.000
_cell.length_c   1.000
_cell.angle_alpha   90.00
_cell.angle_beta   90.00
_cell.angle_gamma   90.00
#
_symmetry.space_group_name_H-M   'P 1'
#
loop_
_entity.id
_entity.type
_entity.pdbx_description
1 polymer ?
#
loop_
_entity_poly.entity_id
_entity_poly.type
_entity_poly.pdbx_seq_one_letter_code
_entity_poly.pdbx_strand_id
1 'polypeptide(L)'
;MDAPIKLTSTRMVNNRRQIYISPEAERIISNLQPRPVDVVAVVGPMRKGKSHLANLLCKRKSGFPLGDEMESKTKDFWFWIGPHPVKTNRYLMVVDTEGNIMFW
;
A
#
# COMPACT_ATOMS: atom_id res chain seq x y z
N MET A 1 1.85 5.62 -11.84
CA MET A 1 0.99 6.22 -10.79
C MET A 1 1.70 7.40 -10.18
N ASP A 2 0.99 8.50 -9.92
CA ASP A 2 1.57 9.75 -9.39
C ASP A 2 1.58 9.83 -7.87
N ALA A 3 0.75 9.07 -7.18
CA ALA A 3 0.78 8.88 -5.73
C ALA A 3 0.34 7.45 -5.35
N PRO A 4 0.64 6.97 -4.13
CA PRO A 4 0.04 5.76 -3.60
C PRO A 4 -1.47 5.93 -3.39
N ILE A 5 -2.19 4.83 -3.51
CA ILE A 5 -3.65 4.77 -3.42
C ILE A 5 -4.01 3.72 -2.38
N LYS A 6 -5.15 3.90 -1.69
CA LYS A 6 -5.69 2.88 -0.79
C LYS A 6 -5.96 1.60 -1.59
N LEU A 7 -5.28 0.52 -1.25
CA LEU A 7 -5.49 -0.80 -1.84
C LEU A 7 -6.81 -1.40 -1.36
N THR A 8 -7.16 -1.18 -0.09
CA THR A 8 -8.32 -1.79 0.54
C THR A 8 -9.28 -0.76 1.11
N SER A 9 -10.55 -1.16 1.23
CA SER A 9 -11.54 -0.51 2.08
C SER A 9 -12.03 -1.51 3.13
N THR A 10 -12.21 -1.03 4.35
CA THR A 10 -12.71 -1.83 5.47
C THR A 10 -14.17 -1.49 5.75
N ARG A 11 -15.03 -2.51 5.89
CA ARG A 11 -16.45 -2.34 6.27
C ARG A 11 -16.80 -3.27 7.42
N MET A 12 -17.71 -2.84 8.29
CA MET A 12 -18.31 -3.70 9.31
C MET A 12 -19.59 -4.32 8.75
N VAL A 13 -19.63 -5.64 8.66
CA VAL A 13 -20.79 -6.41 8.18
C VAL A 13 -21.08 -7.48 9.22
N ASN A 14 -22.30 -7.50 9.77
CA ASN A 14 -22.71 -8.43 10.84
C ASN A 14 -21.72 -8.47 12.02
N ASN A 15 -21.30 -7.30 12.50
CA ASN A 15 -20.32 -7.15 13.58
C ASN A 15 -18.93 -7.76 13.29
N ARG A 16 -18.64 -8.09 12.03
CA ARG A 16 -17.32 -8.58 11.58
C ARG A 16 -16.68 -7.56 10.64
N ARG A 17 -15.36 -7.43 10.77
CA ARG A 17 -14.55 -6.62 9.86
C ARG A 17 -14.38 -7.38 8.54
N GLN A 18 -14.79 -6.78 7.44
CA GLN A 18 -14.57 -7.29 6.10
C GLN A 18 -13.68 -6.30 5.32
N ILE A 19 -12.75 -6.86 4.55
CA ILE A 19 -11.76 -6.11 3.78
C ILE A 19 -12.04 -6.37 2.30
N TYR A 20 -12.18 -5.30 1.53
CA TYR A 20 -12.41 -5.35 0.10
C TYR A 20 -11.30 -4.60 -0.61
N ILE A 21 -11.00 -4.97 -1.86
CA ILE A 21 -10.17 -4.14 -2.74
C ILE A 21 -10.92 -2.84 -3.01
N SER A 22 -10.22 -1.71 -2.97
CA SER A 22 -10.83 -0.43 -3.30
C SER A 22 -11.17 -0.39 -4.80
N PRO A 23 -12.31 0.19 -5.21
CA PRO A 23 -12.67 0.28 -6.63
C PRO A 23 -11.59 0.98 -7.47
N GLU A 24 -10.87 1.94 -6.88
CA GLU A 24 -9.79 2.64 -7.55
C GLU A 24 -8.57 1.74 -7.77
N ALA A 25 -8.18 0.94 -6.77
CA ALA A 25 -7.10 -0.03 -6.90
C ALA A 25 -7.42 -1.08 -7.96
N GLU A 26 -8.64 -1.61 -7.93
CA GLU A 26 -9.12 -2.58 -8.91
C GLU A 26 -9.07 -2.01 -10.33
N ARG A 27 -9.57 -0.78 -10.54
CA ARG A 27 -9.50 -0.09 -11.82
C ARG A 27 -8.07 0.10 -12.31
N ILE A 28 -7.13 0.44 -11.43
CA ILE A 28 -5.74 0.63 -11.83
C ILE A 28 -5.10 -0.69 -12.24
N ILE A 29 -5.28 -1.73 -11.41
CA ILE A 29 -4.67 -3.04 -11.64
C ILE A 29 -5.24 -3.69 -12.91
N SER A 30 -6.55 -3.58 -13.16
CA SER A 30 -7.20 -4.17 -14.34
C SER A 30 -6.79 -3.50 -15.65
N ASN A 31 -6.37 -2.23 -15.62
CA ASN A 31 -5.90 -1.50 -16.81
C ASN A 31 -4.40 -1.66 -17.10
N LEU A 32 -3.66 -2.45 -16.29
CA LEU A 32 -2.25 -2.69 -16.55
C LEU A 32 -2.06 -3.64 -17.74
N GLN A 33 -1.02 -3.38 -18.54
CA GLN A 33 -0.63 -4.33 -19.58
C GLN A 33 -0.18 -5.66 -18.93
N PRO A 34 -0.47 -6.82 -19.55
CA PRO A 34 -0.04 -8.11 -19.01
C PRO A 34 1.49 -8.19 -18.92
N ARG A 35 2.02 -8.06 -17.70
CA ARG A 35 3.45 -8.21 -17.37
C ARG A 35 3.57 -8.79 -15.96
N PRO A 36 4.65 -9.52 -15.64
CA PRO A 36 4.89 -9.97 -14.28
C PRO A 36 4.99 -8.80 -13.30
N VAL A 37 4.50 -9.01 -12.07
CA VAL A 37 4.55 -8.03 -10.98
C VAL A 37 5.40 -8.60 -9.85
N ASP A 38 6.45 -7.89 -9.46
CA ASP A 38 7.17 -8.13 -8.20
C ASP A 38 6.51 -7.29 -7.11
N VAL A 39 6.12 -7.91 -5.99
CA VAL A 39 5.41 -7.25 -4.90
C VAL A 39 6.31 -7.18 -3.67
N VAL A 40 6.46 -5.99 -3.10
CA VAL A 40 7.18 -5.75 -1.83
C VAL A 40 6.19 -5.18 -0.82
N ALA A 41 5.97 -5.91 0.28
CA ALA A 41 5.13 -5.44 1.38
C ALA A 41 6.01 -5.00 2.57
N VAL A 42 5.76 -3.81 3.09
CA VAL A 42 6.46 -3.28 4.27
C VAL A 42 5.54 -3.37 5.48
N VAL A 43 5.91 -4.19 6.46
CA VAL A 43 5.10 -4.51 7.65
C VAL A 43 5.91 -4.27 8.92
N GLY A 44 5.24 -3.80 9.97
CA GLY A 44 5.88 -3.58 11.28
C GLY A 44 5.17 -2.53 12.14
N PRO A 45 5.73 -2.21 13.33
CA PRO A 45 5.08 -1.33 14.29
C PRO A 45 4.82 0.09 13.77
N MET A 46 3.87 0.79 14.40
CA MET A 46 3.62 2.21 14.13
C MET A 46 4.87 3.05 14.34
N ARG A 47 5.06 4.09 13.50
CA ARG A 47 6.14 5.09 13.61
C ARG A 47 7.59 4.54 13.56
N LYS A 48 7.80 3.36 12.97
CA LYS A 48 9.15 2.80 12.72
C LYS A 48 9.67 3.01 11.30
N GLY A 49 9.19 4.05 10.61
CA GLY A 49 9.73 4.45 9.29
C GLY A 49 9.30 3.58 8.09
N LYS A 50 8.24 2.77 8.22
CA LYS A 50 7.76 1.89 7.12
C LYS A 50 7.40 2.66 5.85
N SER A 51 6.56 3.68 5.98
CA SER A 51 6.15 4.54 4.86
C SER A 51 7.35 5.30 4.26
N HIS A 52 8.37 5.60 5.06
CA HIS A 52 9.63 6.15 4.56
C HIS A 52 10.39 5.13 3.71
N LEU A 53 10.55 3.88 4.19
CA LEU A 53 11.14 2.80 3.41
C LEU A 53 10.34 2.51 2.12
N ALA A 54 9.01 2.52 2.19
CA ALA A 54 8.14 2.35 1.03
C ALA A 54 8.34 3.48 -0.01
N ASN A 55 8.45 4.73 0.43
CA ASN A 55 8.76 5.86 -0.44
C ASN A 55 10.14 5.72 -1.12
N LEU A 56 11.15 5.25 -0.38
CA LEU A 56 12.48 4.97 -0.94
C LEU A 56 12.41 3.88 -2.03
N LEU A 57 11.63 2.80 -1.81
CA LEU A 57 11.42 1.75 -2.81
C LEU A 57 10.71 2.27 -4.08
N CYS A 58 9.81 3.23 -3.92
CA CYS A 58 9.16 3.91 -5.03
C CYS A 58 10.06 4.97 -5.72
N LYS A 59 11.31 5.16 -5.27
CA LYS A 59 12.22 6.24 -5.70
C LYS A 59 11.60 7.64 -5.58
N ARG A 60 10.83 7.87 -4.51
CA ARG A 60 10.11 9.13 -4.27
C ARG A 60 10.48 9.74 -2.92
N LYS A 61 10.55 11.08 -2.90
CA LYS A 61 10.78 11.85 -1.66
C LYS A 61 9.52 11.96 -0.80
N SER A 62 8.34 11.78 -1.40
CA SER A 62 7.02 11.80 -0.75
C SER A 62 6.04 10.89 -1.52
N GLY A 63 4.99 10.41 -0.85
CA GLY A 63 4.01 9.52 -1.47
C GLY A 63 3.12 8.85 -0.44
N PHE A 64 3.64 7.83 0.24
CA PHE A 64 2.91 7.17 1.32
C PHE A 64 2.80 8.14 2.49
N PRO A 65 1.60 8.32 3.07
CA PRO A 65 1.41 9.23 4.19
C PRO A 65 2.31 8.81 5.35
N LEU A 66 3.15 9.73 5.80
CA LEU A 66 3.98 9.53 6.99
C LEU A 66 3.03 9.71 8.18
N GLY A 67 2.71 8.62 8.89
CA GLY A 67 1.62 8.58 9.86
C GLY A 67 1.58 9.75 10.85
N ASP A 68 0.66 10.68 10.62
CA ASP A 68 0.36 11.85 11.46
C ASP A 68 -1.04 11.75 12.11
N GLU A 69 -1.89 10.80 11.71
CA GLU A 69 -3.23 10.66 12.29
C GLU A 69 -3.23 9.65 13.46
N MET A 70 -3.52 10.16 14.67
CA MET A 70 -3.65 9.36 15.90
C MET A 70 -4.95 8.53 15.98
N GLU A 71 -5.84 8.57 14.98
CA GLU A 71 -7.10 7.81 15.01
C GLU A 71 -7.04 6.56 14.13
N SER A 72 -6.62 5.43 14.73
CA SER A 72 -6.71 4.10 14.10
C SER A 72 -8.16 3.61 14.04
N LYS A 73 -9.01 4.19 13.19
CA LYS A 73 -10.37 3.68 12.97
C LYS A 73 -10.51 2.81 11.72
N THR A 74 -9.56 2.85 10.78
CA THR A 74 -9.54 1.94 9.62
C THR A 74 -8.11 1.53 9.25
N LYS A 75 -7.74 0.28 9.59
CA LYS A 75 -6.48 -0.34 9.18
C LYS A 75 -6.50 -0.60 7.67
N ASP A 76 -6.10 0.37 6.87
CA ASP A 76 -6.11 0.24 5.41
C ASP A 76 -4.69 -0.08 4.87
N PHE A 77 -4.65 -0.87 3.80
CA PHE A 77 -3.43 -1.10 3.02
C PHE A 77 -3.32 -0.02 1.95
N TRP A 78 -2.11 0.47 1.71
CA TRP A 78 -1.82 1.39 0.63
C TRP A 78 -0.91 0.71 -0.39
N PHE A 79 -1.07 1.03 -1.67
CA PHE A 79 -0.17 0.52 -2.70
C PHE A 79 0.26 1.59 -3.69
N TRP A 80 1.40 1.34 -4.29
CA TRP A 80 1.89 2.03 -5.47
C TRP A 80 2.41 0.99 -6.46
N ILE A 81 2.11 1.15 -7.75
CA ILE A 81 2.67 0.30 -8.81
C ILE A 81 3.26 1.15 -9.94
N GLY A 82 4.41 0.71 -10.44
CA GLY A 82 5.12 1.33 -11.55
C GLY A 82 6.16 0.41 -12.19
N PRO A 83 6.91 0.90 -13.20
CA PRO A 83 7.96 0.12 -13.86
C PRO A 83 9.00 -0.37 -12.86
N HIS A 84 9.42 -1.63 -12.99
CA HIS A 84 10.45 -2.18 -12.11
C HIS A 84 11.81 -1.50 -12.38
N PRO A 85 12.56 -1.06 -11.34
CA PRO A 85 13.74 -0.22 -11.51
C PRO A 85 14.98 -0.94 -12.08
N VAL A 86 15.05 -2.27 -11.94
CA VAL A 86 16.17 -3.10 -12.44
C VAL A 86 15.75 -4.05 -13.58
N LYS A 87 14.68 -4.82 -13.40
CA LYS A 87 14.18 -5.79 -14.37
C LYS A 87 13.28 -5.11 -15.41
N THR A 88 13.71 -5.12 -16.67
CA THR A 88 12.88 -4.66 -17.80
C THR A 88 11.65 -5.56 -17.97
N ASN A 89 10.56 -5.00 -18.52
CA ASN A 89 9.28 -5.70 -18.76
C ASN A 89 8.57 -6.27 -17.51
N ARG A 90 8.77 -5.67 -16.33
CA ARG A 90 8.05 -6.02 -15.10
C ARG A 90 7.52 -4.78 -14.42
N TYR A 91 6.52 -4.97 -13.56
CA TYR A 91 6.10 -3.98 -12.59
C TYR A 91 6.71 -4.26 -11.23
N LEU A 92 6.95 -3.19 -10.47
CA LEU A 92 7.17 -3.24 -9.03
C LEU A 92 5.93 -2.67 -8.35
N MET A 93 5.31 -3.45 -7.48
CA MET A 93 4.26 -3.00 -6.57
C MET A 93 4.83 -2.89 -5.16
N VAL A 94 4.68 -1.73 -4.53
CA VAL A 94 5.02 -1.52 -3.13
C VAL A 94 3.72 -1.40 -2.36
N VAL A 95 3.56 -2.20 -1.31
CA VAL A 95 2.41 -2.18 -0.40
C VAL A 95 2.89 -1.72 0.97
N ASP A 96 2.37 -0.60 1.44
CA ASP A 96 2.61 -0.09 2.79
C ASP A 96 1.42 -0.43 3.69
N THR A 97 1.73 -0.75 4.94
CA THR A 97 0.73 -1.08 5.96
C THR A 97 0.73 0.00 7.03
N GLU A 98 -0.46 0.41 7.46
CA GLU A 98 -0.58 1.22 8.66
C GLU A 98 -0.02 0.42 9.85
N GLY A 99 0.87 1.03 10.62
CA GLY A 99 1.53 0.32 11.71
C GLY A 99 0.59 0.11 12.89
N ASN A 100 0.50 -1.11 13.39
CA ASN A 100 -0.20 -1.37 14.64
C ASN A 100 0.69 -1.00 15.84
N ILE A 101 0.09 -0.47 16.90
CA ILE A 101 0.60 -0.63 18.27
C ILE A 101 0.14 -2.02 18.71
N MET A 102 0.88 -3.08 18.39
CA MET A 102 0.71 -4.36 19.06
C MET A 102 2.04 -5.11 18.96
N PHE A 103 2.65 -5.34 20.13
CA PHE A 103 3.62 -6.40 20.34
C PHE A 103 2.87 -7.74 20.16
N TRP A 104 3.53 -8.72 19.54
CA TRP A 104 3.00 -10.07 19.32
C TRP A 104 2.48 -10.72 20.61
#